data_AF-A0A8U0QKH0-F1
#
_entry.id   AF-A0A8U0QKH0-F1
#
_cell.length_a   1.000
_cell.length_b   1.000
_cell.length_c   1.000
_cell.angle_alpha   90.00
_cell.angle_beta   90.00
_cell.angle_gamma   90.00
#
_symmetry.space_group_name_H-M   'P 1'
#
loop_
_entity.id
_entity.type
_entity.pdbx_description
1 polymer ?
#
loop_
_entity_poly.entity_id
_entity_poly.type
_entity_poly.pdbx_seq_one_letter_code
_entity_poly.pdbx_strand_id
1 'polypeptide(L)'
;MDVQWPNETEVKVRKWLGLENALQPTHEFPVYYRCTSFTCGPLHFSSFEHLPQESAVMVNVPKTRRTYCKKCKKHQTHKVTQYKKGKDSLYAQGKRRYDRKQSGYGGQTKPIFRKKAKTTKKIVLRLECVEPNCRQKRMVPIKRCKHFELGGDKKRKGQVIQF
;
A
#
# COMPACT_ATOMS: atom_id res chain seq x y z
N MET A 1 5.76 -48.79 9.51
CA MET A 1 4.34 -48.72 9.92
C MET A 1 3.76 -47.50 9.26
N ASP A 2 3.40 -47.68 8.00
CA ASP A 2 2.77 -46.70 7.13
C ASP A 2 1.30 -46.55 7.52
N VAL A 3 0.84 -45.32 7.71
CA VAL A 3 -0.58 -44.99 7.68
C VAL A 3 -0.77 -43.87 6.66
N GLN A 4 -0.90 -44.30 5.41
CA GLN A 4 -2.01 -43.98 4.51
C GLN A 4 -2.77 -42.67 4.81
N TRP A 5 -2.51 -41.66 4.00
CA TRP A 5 -3.47 -40.59 3.70
C TRP A 5 -3.96 -40.78 2.28
N PRO A 6 -5.29 -40.93 2.08
CA PRO A 6 -5.82 -40.41 0.83
C PRO A 6 -7.22 -39.75 0.96
N ASN A 7 -7.45 -38.84 -0.02
CA ASN A 7 -8.73 -38.38 -0.59
C ASN A 7 -9.31 -37.06 -0.02
N GLU A 8 -9.76 -36.09 -0.82
CA GLU A 8 -10.71 -36.31 -1.94
C GLU A 8 -10.80 -35.17 -2.98
N THR A 9 -9.91 -34.17 -3.03
CA THR A 9 -10.15 -32.96 -3.85
C THR A 9 -9.28 -32.76 -5.11
N GLU A 10 -8.23 -33.54 -5.34
CA GLU A 10 -7.31 -33.29 -6.46
C GLU A 10 -7.52 -34.16 -7.70
N VAL A 11 -8.42 -35.14 -7.65
CA VAL A 11 -8.76 -36.00 -8.81
C VAL A 11 -9.71 -35.28 -9.80
N LYS A 12 -10.27 -34.12 -9.43
CA LYS A 12 -11.31 -33.42 -10.21
C LYS A 12 -10.82 -32.31 -11.16
N VAL A 13 -9.54 -31.92 -11.12
CA VAL A 13 -9.00 -30.87 -12.02
C VAL A 13 -8.29 -31.44 -13.25
N ARG A 14 -7.79 -32.68 -13.17
CA ARG A 14 -7.00 -33.29 -14.26
C ARG A 14 -7.83 -33.94 -15.38
N LYS A 15 -9.16 -33.98 -15.26
CA LYS A 15 -10.05 -34.65 -16.24
C LYS A 15 -10.76 -33.70 -17.23
N TRP A 16 -10.50 -32.38 -17.18
CA TRP A 16 -11.33 -31.41 -17.91
C TRP A 16 -10.78 -30.84 -19.23
N LEU A 17 -9.52 -31.05 -19.62
CA LEU A 17 -9.02 -30.57 -20.92
C LEU A 17 -8.04 -31.58 -21.56
N GLY A 18 -8.61 -32.68 -22.06
CA GLY A 18 -7.92 -33.86 -22.59
C GLY A 18 -6.81 -33.62 -23.63
N LEU A 19 -5.89 -34.59 -23.63
CA LEU A 19 -4.92 -34.91 -24.68
C LEU A 19 -5.63 -35.09 -26.04
N GLU A 20 -4.98 -34.87 -27.19
CA GLU A 20 -4.19 -35.91 -27.88
C GLU A 20 -3.28 -35.34 -29.00
N ASN A 21 -2.06 -35.89 -29.07
CA ASN A 21 -1.22 -36.19 -30.24
C ASN A 21 -1.00 -35.12 -31.35
N ALA A 22 0.27 -34.73 -31.55
CA ALA A 22 1.09 -35.22 -32.69
C ALA A 22 2.31 -34.31 -33.01
N LEU A 23 3.45 -34.99 -33.18
CA LEU A 23 4.54 -34.75 -34.14
C LEU A 23 5.46 -33.51 -33.99
N GLN A 24 6.73 -33.82 -33.67
CA GLN A 24 7.91 -33.01 -33.98
C GLN A 24 8.14 -32.96 -35.50
N PRO A 25 8.87 -31.94 -36.01
CA PRO A 25 10.16 -32.30 -36.63
C PRO A 25 11.31 -31.32 -36.34
N THR A 26 12.47 -31.93 -36.18
CA THR A 26 13.82 -31.35 -36.28
C THR A 26 14.09 -30.80 -37.68
N HIS A 27 14.66 -29.60 -37.78
CA HIS A 27 15.67 -29.35 -38.81
C HIS A 27 16.65 -28.25 -38.38
N GLU A 28 17.86 -28.51 -38.79
CA GLU A 28 19.13 -27.90 -38.43
C GLU A 28 19.51 -26.70 -39.32
N PHE A 29 20.30 -25.78 -38.72
CA PHE A 29 21.30 -24.83 -39.27
C PHE A 29 20.87 -23.73 -40.28
N PRO A 30 21.68 -22.65 -40.53
CA PRO A 30 22.98 -22.26 -39.97
C PRO A 30 23.15 -20.79 -39.53
N VAL A 31 24.26 -20.61 -38.82
CA VAL A 31 25.13 -19.44 -38.58
C VAL A 31 25.23 -18.45 -39.76
N TYR A 32 25.04 -17.13 -39.54
CA TYR A 32 26.06 -16.07 -39.77
C TYR A 32 25.56 -14.64 -39.51
N TYR A 33 26.35 -13.93 -38.70
CA TYR A 33 26.60 -12.48 -38.58
C TYR A 33 25.78 -11.46 -39.40
N ARG A 34 25.26 -10.45 -38.69
CA ARG A 34 25.60 -9.05 -39.04
C ARG A 34 25.63 -8.12 -37.82
N CYS A 35 26.84 -7.68 -37.53
CA CYS A 35 27.18 -6.56 -36.67
C CYS A 35 26.88 -5.25 -37.40
N THR A 36 26.14 -4.33 -36.78
CA THR A 36 26.24 -2.89 -37.06
C THR A 36 26.06 -2.13 -35.75
N SER A 37 27.21 -1.89 -35.12
CA SER A 37 27.54 -0.73 -34.28
C SER A 37 26.63 0.49 -34.48
N PHE A 38 25.75 0.75 -33.51
CA PHE A 38 25.14 2.06 -33.32
C PHE A 38 25.95 2.82 -32.27
N THR A 39 26.67 3.82 -32.74
CA THR A 39 27.49 4.75 -31.96
C THR A 39 26.66 5.41 -30.86
N CYS A 40 27.10 5.23 -29.62
CA CYS A 40 26.62 5.95 -28.44
C CYS A 40 27.13 7.40 -28.51
N GLY A 41 26.25 8.35 -28.85
CA GLY A 41 26.50 9.78 -28.71
C GLY A 41 26.06 10.26 -27.32
N PRO A 42 26.86 11.07 -26.61
CA PRO A 42 26.46 11.59 -25.31
C PRO A 42 25.43 12.71 -25.52
N LEU A 43 24.15 12.38 -25.33
CA LEU A 43 23.15 13.41 -25.11
C LEU A 43 23.45 14.06 -23.76
N HIS A 44 24.05 15.24 -23.86
CA HIS A 44 24.22 16.24 -22.81
C HIS A 44 22.92 16.34 -22.02
N PHE A 45 22.89 15.65 -20.87
CA PHE A 45 21.80 15.66 -19.91
C PHE A 45 21.80 17.04 -19.27
N SER A 46 21.11 17.99 -19.91
CA SER A 46 20.87 19.31 -19.35
C SER A 46 20.25 19.10 -17.98
N SER A 47 20.99 19.47 -16.95
CA SER A 47 20.57 19.53 -15.56
C SER A 47 19.28 20.33 -15.48
N PHE A 48 18.15 19.63 -15.55
CA PHE A 48 16.85 20.22 -15.28
C PHE A 48 16.80 20.40 -13.77
N GLU A 49 17.31 21.56 -13.32
CA GLU A 49 17.15 22.01 -11.95
C GLU A 49 15.67 22.10 -11.64
N HIS A 50 15.13 21.01 -11.09
CA HIS A 50 13.86 21.03 -10.42
C HIS A 50 14.06 21.81 -9.12
N LEU A 51 13.85 23.13 -9.18
CA LEU A 51 13.59 23.93 -7.99
C LEU A 51 12.25 23.45 -7.41
N PRO A 52 12.21 22.80 -6.23
CA PRO A 52 10.95 22.49 -5.60
C PRO A 52 10.46 23.77 -4.91
N GLN A 53 9.65 24.56 -5.60
CA GLN A 53 8.78 25.52 -4.93
C GLN A 53 7.68 24.75 -4.19
N GLU A 54 8.04 24.13 -3.07
CA GLU A 54 7.07 23.67 -2.08
C GLU A 54 6.55 24.89 -1.32
N SER A 55 5.55 25.57 -1.89
CA SER A 55 4.60 26.26 -1.02
C SER A 55 3.99 25.20 -0.11
N ALA A 56 4.39 25.20 1.16
CA ALA A 56 3.84 24.30 2.17
C ALA A 56 2.37 24.68 2.40
N VAL A 57 1.48 24.20 1.53
CA VAL A 57 0.04 24.35 1.70
C VAL A 57 -0.34 23.52 2.92
N MET A 58 -0.43 24.18 4.08
CA MET A 58 -0.88 23.58 5.32
C MET A 58 -2.26 22.97 5.11
N VAL A 59 -2.40 21.65 5.36
CA VAL A 59 -3.66 20.93 5.20
C VAL A 59 -4.41 20.95 6.52
N ASN A 60 -5.48 21.75 6.59
CA ASN A 60 -6.38 21.84 7.73
C ASN A 60 -7.67 21.04 7.50
N VAL A 61 -8.01 20.15 8.43
CA VAL A 61 -9.28 19.40 8.42
C VAL A 61 -10.08 19.75 9.67
N PRO A 62 -11.40 20.02 9.57
CA PRO A 62 -12.21 20.33 10.74
C PRO A 62 -12.39 19.11 11.66
N LYS A 63 -12.50 19.37 12.97
CA LYS A 63 -12.75 18.34 14.00
C LYS A 63 -14.14 17.70 13.87
N THR A 64 -15.09 18.37 13.22
CA THR A 64 -16.44 17.88 12.96
C THR A 64 -16.76 17.97 11.47
N ARG A 65 -17.42 16.95 10.93
CA ARG A 65 -17.87 16.93 9.53
C ARG A 65 -19.22 16.22 9.41
N ARG A 66 -20.17 16.83 8.68
CA ARG A 66 -21.40 16.13 8.28
C ARG A 66 -21.11 15.21 7.10
N THR A 67 -21.40 13.93 7.26
CA THR A 67 -21.20 12.91 6.21
C THR A 67 -22.22 11.79 6.37
N TYR A 68 -22.43 11.03 5.30
CA TYR A 68 -23.29 9.86 5.33
C TYR A 68 -22.80 8.81 6.34
N CYS A 69 -23.71 8.32 7.19
CA CYS A 69 -23.48 7.19 8.08
C CYS A 69 -24.19 5.94 7.54
N LYS A 70 -23.45 4.84 7.38
CA LYS A 70 -24.00 3.58 6.85
C LYS A 70 -25.04 2.92 7.76
N LYS A 71 -24.86 3.00 9.08
CA LYS A 71 -25.78 2.40 10.07
C LYS A 71 -27.07 3.22 10.21
N CYS A 72 -26.97 4.55 10.24
CA CYS A 72 -28.15 5.43 10.34
C CYS A 72 -28.83 5.70 9.00
N LYS A 73 -28.19 5.35 7.87
CA LYS A 73 -28.62 5.64 6.50
C LYS A 73 -28.94 7.13 6.22
N LYS A 74 -28.38 8.04 7.02
CA LYS A 74 -28.59 9.49 6.93
C LYS A 74 -27.29 10.25 7.15
N HIS A 75 -27.27 11.53 6.75
CA HIS A 75 -26.13 12.43 6.96
C HIS A 75 -26.09 12.94 8.41
N GLN A 76 -25.18 12.36 9.18
CA GLN A 76 -24.95 12.66 10.59
C GLN A 76 -23.70 13.54 10.76
N THR A 77 -23.60 14.25 11.87
CA THR A 77 -22.34 14.88 12.29
C THR A 77 -21.39 13.79 12.80
N HIS A 78 -20.16 13.80 12.32
CA HIS A 78 -19.11 12.88 12.75
C HIS A 78 -17.97 13.65 13.42
N LYS A 79 -17.44 13.09 14.51
CA LYS A 79 -16.16 13.50 15.10
C LYS A 79 -15.03 12.94 14.25
N VAL A 80 -14.14 13.82 13.83
CA VAL A 80 -12.96 13.49 13.03
C VAL A 80 -11.77 13.37 13.96
N THR A 81 -11.07 12.24 13.92
CA THR A 81 -9.83 12.02 14.66
C THR A 81 -8.77 11.44 13.72
N GLN A 82 -7.50 11.62 14.04
CA GLN A 82 -6.43 10.96 13.29
C GLN A 82 -6.33 9.48 13.68
N TYR A 83 -6.26 8.59 12.70
CA TYR A 83 -6.01 7.19 12.97
C TYR A 83 -4.57 6.97 13.46
N LYS A 84 -4.43 6.21 14.54
CA LYS A 84 -3.14 5.71 15.03
C LYS A 84 -3.12 4.18 14.90
N LYS A 85 -2.01 3.63 14.42
CA LYS A 85 -1.81 2.17 14.41
C LYS A 85 -1.73 1.69 15.87
N GLY A 86 -2.48 0.64 16.20
CA GLY A 86 -2.38 -0.01 17.51
C GLY A 86 -1.10 -0.82 17.68
N LYS A 87 -0.89 -1.34 18.89
CA LYS A 87 0.18 -2.31 19.19
C LYS A 87 -0.05 -3.60 18.38
N ASP A 88 1.01 -4.15 17.80
CA ASP A 88 0.93 -5.41 17.08
C ASP A 88 0.71 -6.58 18.06
N SER A 89 -0.21 -7.50 17.72
CA SER A 89 -0.54 -8.67 18.54
C SER A 89 0.51 -9.78 18.36
N LEU A 90 0.95 -10.37 19.48
CA LEU A 90 1.93 -11.47 19.49
C LEU A 90 1.33 -12.80 19.02
N TYR A 91 0.04 -13.02 19.29
CA TYR A 91 -0.64 -14.29 18.99
C TYR A 91 -1.14 -14.41 17.55
N ALA A 92 -0.99 -13.35 16.75
CA ALA A 92 -1.30 -13.38 15.33
C ALA A 92 -0.50 -14.49 14.63
N GLN A 93 -1.15 -15.24 13.73
CA GLN A 93 -0.55 -16.41 13.07
C GLN A 93 0.80 -16.08 12.40
N GLY A 94 0.91 -14.92 11.76
CA GLY A 94 2.15 -14.47 11.11
C GLY A 94 3.29 -14.25 12.11
N LYS A 95 3.01 -13.68 13.28
CA LYS A 95 4.00 -13.45 14.33
C LYS A 95 4.42 -14.77 14.98
N ARG A 96 3.47 -15.64 15.33
CA ARG A 96 3.77 -17.00 15.84
C ARG A 96 4.66 -17.81 14.88
N ARG A 97 4.35 -17.77 13.57
CA ARG A 97 5.16 -18.42 12.54
C ARG A 97 6.55 -17.80 12.42
N TYR A 98 6.65 -16.47 12.49
CA TYR A 98 7.92 -15.75 12.42
C TYR A 98 8.83 -16.10 13.60
N ASP A 99 8.30 -16.10 14.82
CA ASP A 99 9.06 -16.37 16.04
C ASP A 99 9.56 -17.81 16.07
N ARG A 100 8.72 -18.78 15.68
CA ARG A 100 9.14 -20.18 15.50
C ARG A 100 10.19 -20.37 14.40
N LYS A 101 10.13 -19.55 13.33
CA LYS A 101 11.15 -19.62 12.27
C LYS A 101 12.47 -19.00 12.74
N GLN A 102 12.40 -17.98 13.59
CA GLN A 102 13.56 -17.24 14.08
C GLN A 102 14.30 -17.95 15.22
N SER A 103 13.64 -18.85 15.95
CA SER A 103 14.25 -19.62 17.04
C SER A 103 15.32 -20.60 16.53
N GLY A 104 16.42 -20.74 17.27
CA GLY A 104 17.54 -21.61 16.94
C GLY A 104 18.71 -20.86 16.30
N TYR A 105 19.60 -21.59 15.64
CA TYR A 105 20.74 -21.04 14.91
C TYR A 105 20.36 -20.69 13.46
N GLY A 106 21.16 -19.84 12.80
CA GLY A 106 20.94 -19.44 11.40
C GLY A 106 20.61 -17.96 11.17
N GLY A 107 20.64 -17.13 12.22
CA GLY A 107 20.56 -15.68 12.09
C GLY A 107 19.19 -15.16 11.62
N GLN A 108 19.20 -14.08 10.84
CA GLN A 108 17.97 -13.39 10.42
C GLN A 108 17.27 -14.12 9.27
N THR A 109 16.06 -14.67 9.52
CA THR A 109 15.38 -15.58 8.58
C THR A 109 14.46 -14.94 7.54
N LYS A 110 14.19 -13.63 7.66
CA LYS A 110 13.37 -12.84 6.73
C LYS A 110 14.03 -11.51 6.37
N PRO A 111 13.82 -11.00 5.15
CA PRO A 111 14.46 -9.77 4.70
C PRO A 111 13.98 -8.55 5.50
N ILE A 112 14.92 -7.67 5.86
CA ILE A 112 14.65 -6.37 6.46
C ILE A 112 14.71 -5.31 5.37
N PHE A 113 13.63 -4.54 5.20
CA PHE A 113 13.57 -3.49 4.19
C PHE A 113 14.34 -2.23 4.63
N ARG A 114 15.49 -1.95 3.99
CA ARG A 114 16.38 -0.81 4.33
C ARG A 114 16.15 0.45 3.47
N LYS A 115 15.80 0.31 2.19
CA LYS A 115 15.76 1.40 1.20
C LYS A 115 14.40 2.15 1.18
N LYS A 116 14.08 2.91 2.23
CA LYS A 116 12.81 3.68 2.30
C LYS A 116 12.91 4.99 1.50
N ALA A 117 12.17 5.09 0.41
CA ALA A 117 12.12 6.30 -0.43
C ALA A 117 11.04 7.33 -0.04
N LYS A 118 9.94 6.90 0.60
CA LYS A 118 8.81 7.80 0.90
C LYS A 118 9.02 8.51 2.23
N THR A 119 9.00 9.84 2.21
CA THR A 119 9.17 10.71 3.39
C THR A 119 7.88 10.89 4.19
N THR A 120 6.72 10.88 3.53
CA THR A 120 5.40 11.08 4.14
C THR A 120 4.53 9.83 4.10
N LYS A 121 3.50 9.78 4.94
CA LYS A 121 2.49 8.70 4.99
C LYS A 121 1.15 9.23 4.46
N LYS A 122 0.26 8.33 4.02
CA LYS A 122 -1.15 8.69 3.80
C LYS A 122 -1.81 8.80 5.17
N ILE A 123 -2.36 9.97 5.49
CA ILE A 123 -3.07 10.17 6.74
C ILE A 123 -4.48 9.61 6.59
N VAL A 124 -4.91 8.81 7.55
CA VAL A 124 -6.25 8.23 7.59
C VAL A 124 -7.02 8.91 8.70
N LEU A 125 -8.20 9.43 8.35
CA LEU A 125 -9.14 10.00 9.30
C LEU A 125 -10.07 8.90 9.81
N ARG A 126 -10.29 8.89 11.12
CA ARG A 126 -11.32 8.08 11.77
C ARG A 126 -12.53 8.98 12.03
N LEU A 127 -13.60 8.74 11.28
CA LEU A 127 -14.88 9.41 11.39
C LEU A 127 -15.79 8.61 12.31
N GLU A 128 -16.19 9.18 13.43
CA GLU A 128 -17.06 8.54 14.43
C GLU A 128 -18.40 9.27 14.49
N CYS A 129 -19.50 8.54 14.27
CA CYS A 129 -20.85 9.10 14.34
C CYS A 129 -21.14 9.60 15.76
N VAL A 130 -21.64 10.83 15.89
CA VAL A 130 -21.99 11.43 17.19
C VAL A 130 -23.22 10.80 17.82
N GLU A 131 -24.12 10.25 17.00
CA GLU A 131 -25.37 9.62 17.45
C GLU A 131 -25.09 8.50 18.49
N PRO A 132 -25.66 8.58 19.71
CA PRO A 132 -25.36 7.68 20.81
C PRO A 132 -25.64 6.21 20.48
N ASN A 133 -26.69 5.96 19.70
CA ASN A 133 -27.13 4.61 19.31
C ASN A 133 -26.25 3.99 18.20
N CYS A 134 -25.47 4.82 17.50
CA CYS A 134 -24.72 4.38 16.32
C CYS A 134 -23.25 4.14 16.60
N ARG A 135 -22.53 5.15 17.10
CA ARG A 135 -21.06 5.20 17.31
C ARG A 135 -20.20 4.50 16.25
N GLN A 136 -20.71 4.43 15.01
CA GLN A 136 -20.05 3.71 13.92
C GLN A 136 -18.81 4.48 13.50
N LYS A 137 -17.71 3.74 13.27
CA LYS A 137 -16.43 4.30 12.84
C LYS A 137 -16.21 4.00 11.37
N ARG A 138 -15.74 4.99 10.61
CA ARG A 138 -15.32 4.87 9.21
C ARG A 138 -13.92 5.43 9.02
N MET A 139 -13.08 4.70 8.30
CA MET A 139 -11.73 5.16 7.94
C MET A 139 -11.76 5.81 6.55
N VAL A 140 -11.21 7.02 6.43
CA VAL A 140 -11.10 7.73 5.15
C VAL A 140 -9.65 8.17 4.94
N PRO A 141 -8.93 7.62 3.94
CA PRO A 141 -7.59 8.06 3.60
C PRO A 141 -7.62 9.39 2.83
N ILE A 142 -6.68 10.28 3.15
CA ILE A 142 -6.39 11.49 2.37
C ILE A 142 -5.12 11.25 1.52
N LYS A 143 -4.88 12.13 0.55
CA LYS A 143 -3.59 12.25 -0.15
C LYS A 143 -2.45 12.47 0.86
N ARG A 144 -1.21 12.21 0.43
CA ARG A 144 -0.02 12.41 1.28
C ARG A 144 0.21 13.92 1.47
N CYS A 145 0.53 14.32 2.69
CA CYS A 145 0.91 15.68 3.04
C CYS A 145 2.09 15.66 4.03
N LYS A 146 2.88 16.74 4.06
CA LYS A 146 3.99 16.91 5.02
C LYS A 146 3.49 17.39 6.37
N HIS A 147 2.67 18.45 6.35
CA HIS A 147 2.04 19.04 7.54
C HIS A 147 0.54 18.79 7.51
N PHE A 148 0.00 18.34 8.64
CA PHE A 148 -1.42 18.07 8.82
C PHE A 148 -1.86 18.55 10.18
N GLU A 149 -2.89 19.39 10.20
CA GLU A 149 -3.49 19.93 11.39
C GLU A 149 -4.98 19.59 11.44
N LEU A 150 -5.48 19.35 12.65
CA LEU A 150 -6.86 18.98 12.88
C LEU A 150 -7.55 20.08 13.69
N GLY A 151 -8.38 20.87 13.01
CA GLY A 151 -9.11 22.00 13.57
C GLY A 151 -8.22 23.20 13.87
N GLY A 152 -7.29 23.52 12.97
CA GLY A 152 -6.56 24.78 12.99
C GLY A 152 -7.46 25.96 12.60
N ASP A 153 -6.96 27.17 12.79
CA ASP A 153 -7.71 28.38 12.49
C ASP A 153 -7.97 28.52 10.98
N LYS A 154 -9.16 29.03 10.66
CA LYS A 154 -9.50 29.34 9.27
C LYS A 154 -8.75 30.60 8.88
N LYS A 155 -8.00 30.53 7.78
CA LYS A 155 -7.33 31.71 7.20
C LYS A 155 -8.37 32.80 6.89
N ARG A 156 -8.18 33.99 7.44
CA ARG A 156 -9.00 35.18 7.15
C ARG A 156 -8.58 35.76 5.81
N LYS A 157 -9.54 36.26 5.02
CA LYS A 157 -9.25 36.90 3.73
C LYS A 157 -8.87 38.38 3.95
N GLY A 158 -7.80 38.85 3.31
CA GLY A 158 -7.45 40.28 3.26
C GLY A 158 -6.80 40.88 4.50
N GLN A 159 -6.36 40.06 5.47
CA GLN A 159 -5.57 40.59 6.59
C GLN A 159 -4.11 40.78 6.18
N VAL A 160 -3.57 41.95 6.52
CA VAL A 160 -2.14 42.23 6.43
C VAL A 160 -1.43 41.36 7.45
N ILE A 161 -0.42 40.62 7.00
CA ILE A 161 0.43 39.82 7.87
C ILE A 161 1.33 40.82 8.63
N GLN A 162 1.40 40.72 9.96
CA GLN A 162 2.36 41.50 10.74
C GLN A 162 3.78 41.02 10.42
N PHE A 163 4.65 41.97 10.11
CA PHE A 163 6.08 41.76 9.89
C PHE A 163 6.86 41.82 11.19
#